data_AF-A0A3B8XT84-F1
#
_entry.id   AF-A0A3B8XT84-F1
#
_cell.length_a   1.000
_cell.length_b   1.000
_cell.length_c   1.000
_cell.angle_alpha   90.00
_cell.angle_beta   90.00
_cell.angle_gamma   90.00
#
_symmetry.space_group_name_H-M   'P 1'
#
loop_
_entity.id
_entity.type
_entity.pdbx_description
1 polymer ?
#
loop_
_entity_poly.entity_id
_entity_poly.type
_entity_poly.pdbx_seq_one_letter_code
_entity_poly.pdbx_strand_id
1 'polypeptide(L)'
;VIQRGFGGAQISHIDHYRARIVLPYDPRAVVVMAGEADLSDVRGRRPEDLLDDFRTLALSLRAEGEDAPIYFVSLRPAPAREERWYGQQRANALIADYVRGEKEMYFIDVSSAMLDDKGNIRDDLYRWDGLTLNGKGYETIGPIIRQRLIDAGYGALRPSR
;
A
#
# COMPACT_ATOMS: atom_id res chain seq x y z
N VAL A 1 11.33 -9.72 6.28
CA VAL A 1 10.84 -8.54 5.55
C VAL A 1 12.04 -7.70 5.16
N ILE A 2 12.14 -7.25 3.92
CA ILE A 2 13.20 -6.34 3.45
C ILE A 2 12.53 -5.01 3.10
N GLN A 3 12.92 -3.93 3.80
CA GLN A 3 12.29 -2.61 3.60
C GLN A 3 12.89 -1.90 2.38
N ARG A 4 12.05 -1.50 1.44
CA ARG A 4 12.45 -0.81 0.20
C ARG A 4 11.63 0.46 -0.09
N GLY A 5 10.84 0.91 0.89
CA GLY A 5 10.14 2.18 0.82
C GLY A 5 11.09 3.38 0.88
N PHE A 6 10.68 4.49 0.28
CA PHE A 6 11.39 5.75 0.27
C PHE A 6 10.40 6.92 0.37
N GLY A 7 10.86 8.06 0.87
CA GLY A 7 10.00 9.23 1.12
C GLY A 7 9.41 9.80 -0.17
N GLY A 8 8.13 10.16 -0.15
CA GLY A 8 7.44 10.75 -1.29
C GLY A 8 7.26 9.81 -2.49
N ALA A 9 7.38 8.49 -2.27
CA ALA A 9 7.16 7.50 -3.32
C ALA A 9 5.75 7.62 -3.91
N GLN A 10 5.70 7.77 -5.24
CA GLN A 10 4.51 7.58 -6.05
C GLN A 10 4.56 6.19 -6.68
N ILE A 11 3.43 5.65 -7.12
CA ILE A 11 3.41 4.31 -7.73
C ILE A 11 4.29 4.26 -8.99
N SER A 12 4.25 5.29 -9.83
CA SER A 12 5.15 5.45 -10.98
C SER A 12 6.63 5.52 -10.58
N HIS A 13 6.97 6.08 -9.42
CA HIS A 13 8.36 6.05 -8.92
C HIS A 13 8.78 4.62 -8.54
N ILE A 14 7.88 3.85 -7.93
CA ILE A 14 8.15 2.44 -7.58
C ILE A 14 8.39 1.63 -8.85
N ASP A 15 7.57 1.82 -9.88
CA ASP A 15 7.74 1.19 -11.18
C ASP A 15 9.10 1.56 -11.81
N HIS A 16 9.42 2.85 -11.86
CA HIS A 16 10.71 3.33 -12.38
C HIS A 16 11.92 2.69 -11.68
N TYR A 17 11.85 2.49 -10.36
CA TYR A 17 12.95 1.92 -9.57
C TYR A 17 12.86 0.40 -9.35
N ARG A 18 11.88 -0.31 -9.94
CA ARG A 18 11.63 -1.74 -9.67
C ARG A 18 12.86 -2.63 -9.86
N ALA A 19 13.69 -2.36 -10.87
CA ALA A 19 14.92 -3.09 -11.14
C ALA A 19 15.97 -2.98 -10.01
N ARG A 20 15.86 -1.94 -9.17
CA ARG A 20 16.73 -1.72 -8.01
C ARG A 20 16.09 -2.18 -6.70
N ILE A 21 14.77 -2.08 -6.58
CA ILE A 21 14.08 -2.21 -5.29
C ILE A 21 13.22 -3.48 -5.15
N VAL A 22 12.88 -4.15 -6.26
CA VAL A 22 12.06 -5.38 -6.26
C VAL A 22 12.84 -6.56 -6.84
N LEU A 23 13.21 -6.50 -8.12
CA LEU A 23 13.75 -7.64 -8.88
C LEU A 23 15.01 -8.29 -8.28
N PRO A 24 15.96 -7.54 -7.67
CA PRO A 24 17.18 -8.16 -7.16
C PRO A 24 16.97 -9.14 -5.99
N TYR A 25 15.75 -9.25 -5.47
CA TYR A 25 15.45 -9.97 -4.23
C TYR A 25 14.72 -11.28 -4.41
N ASP A 26 14.25 -11.62 -5.62
CA ASP A 26 13.39 -12.80 -5.86
C ASP A 26 12.31 -12.95 -4.76
N PRO A 27 11.49 -11.89 -4.56
CA PRO A 27 10.55 -11.81 -3.46
C PRO A 27 9.57 -12.98 -3.47
N ARG A 28 9.24 -13.48 -2.28
CA ARG A 28 8.09 -14.41 -2.13
C ARG A 28 6.75 -13.70 -2.16
N ALA A 29 6.75 -12.38 -1.92
CA ALA A 29 5.59 -11.50 -1.96
C ALA A 29 6.08 -10.05 -2.02
N VAL A 30 5.34 -9.19 -2.72
CA VAL A 30 5.55 -7.74 -2.76
C VAL A 30 4.41 -7.06 -2.02
N VAL A 31 4.73 -6.24 -1.01
CA VAL A 31 3.74 -5.45 -0.28
C VAL A 31 3.91 -3.98 -0.67
N VAL A 32 2.92 -3.45 -1.38
CA VAL A 32 2.88 -2.06 -1.83
C VAL A 32 2.07 -1.25 -0.81
N MET A 33 2.77 -0.42 -0.05
CA MET A 33 2.19 0.57 0.85
C MET A 33 2.65 1.96 0.39
N ALA A 34 1.96 2.48 -0.62
CA ALA A 34 2.21 3.76 -1.27
C ALA A 34 0.95 4.21 -2.02
N GLY A 35 0.95 5.45 -2.52
CA GLY A 35 -0.17 6.03 -3.27
C GLY A 35 -0.76 7.30 -2.66
N GLU A 36 -0.52 7.56 -1.36
CA GLU A 36 -1.00 8.80 -0.73
C GLU A 36 -0.29 10.04 -1.28
N ALA A 37 0.94 9.89 -1.78
CA ALA A 37 1.67 10.96 -2.45
C ALA A 37 1.12 11.26 -3.85
N ASP A 38 0.63 10.25 -4.57
CA ASP A 38 0.06 10.39 -5.91
C ASP A 38 -1.17 11.33 -5.89
N LEU A 39 -1.95 11.30 -4.80
CA LEU A 39 -3.15 12.14 -4.61
C LEU A 39 -2.89 13.40 -3.78
N SER A 40 -1.63 13.80 -3.62
CA SER A 40 -1.28 14.94 -2.74
C SER A 40 -1.38 16.31 -3.41
N ASP A 41 -1.36 16.38 -4.75
CA ASP A 41 -1.39 17.64 -5.48
C ASP A 41 -2.82 18.16 -5.72
N VAL A 42 -3.06 19.44 -5.40
CA VAL A 42 -4.36 20.13 -5.55
C VAL A 42 -4.86 20.14 -6.99
N ARG A 43 -3.95 20.08 -7.98
CA ARG A 43 -4.26 20.11 -9.43
C ARG A 43 -3.94 18.80 -10.16
N GLY A 44 -3.38 17.80 -9.48
CA GLY A 44 -2.40 16.91 -10.10
C GLY A 44 -2.91 15.62 -10.70
N ARG A 45 -3.65 14.80 -9.93
CA ARG A 45 -3.94 13.41 -10.33
C ARG A 45 -5.28 12.93 -9.81
N ARG A 46 -5.97 12.13 -10.61
CA ARG A 46 -7.23 11.50 -10.30
C ARG A 46 -6.99 10.11 -9.69
N PRO A 47 -7.94 9.59 -8.88
CA PRO A 47 -7.89 8.22 -8.38
C PRO A 47 -7.67 7.16 -9.47
N GLU A 48 -8.21 7.39 -10.66
CA GLU A 48 -8.02 6.55 -11.84
C GLU A 48 -6.57 6.53 -12.33
N ASP A 49 -5.87 7.66 -12.27
CA ASP A 49 -4.47 7.75 -12.70
C ASP A 49 -3.55 6.94 -11.75
N LEU A 50 -3.91 6.82 -10.47
CA LEU A 50 -3.21 5.97 -9.51
C LEU A 50 -3.45 4.47 -9.81
N LEU A 51 -4.70 4.11 -10.13
CA LEU A 51 -5.03 2.74 -10.57
C LEU A 51 -4.23 2.34 -11.81
N ASP A 52 -4.14 3.24 -12.80
CA ASP A 52 -3.41 2.96 -14.05
C ASP A 52 -1.91 2.84 -13.82
N ASP A 53 -1.33 3.63 -12.91
CA ASP A 53 0.06 3.43 -12.47
C ASP A 53 0.25 2.08 -11.76
N PHE A 54 -0.69 1.67 -10.91
CA PHE A 54 -0.61 0.38 -10.23
C PHE A 54 -0.71 -0.80 -11.20
N ARG A 55 -1.57 -0.70 -12.21
CA ARG A 55 -1.63 -1.67 -13.32
C ARG A 55 -0.31 -1.72 -14.08
N THR A 56 0.24 -0.57 -14.41
CA THR A 56 1.55 -0.46 -15.09
C THR A 56 2.66 -1.13 -14.30
N LEU A 57 2.74 -0.87 -12.99
CA LEU A 57 3.69 -1.52 -12.10
C LEU A 57 3.53 -3.05 -12.12
N ALA A 58 2.30 -3.54 -11.94
CA ALA A 58 2.03 -4.97 -11.91
C ALA A 58 2.39 -5.66 -13.24
N LEU A 59 2.01 -5.05 -14.37
CA LEU A 59 2.35 -5.55 -15.71
C LEU A 59 3.85 -5.54 -15.96
N SER A 60 4.56 -4.49 -15.53
CA SER A 60 6.01 -4.38 -15.70
C SER A 60 6.77 -5.43 -14.90
N LEU A 61 6.35 -5.70 -13.66
CA LEU A 61 6.90 -6.79 -12.85
C LEU A 61 6.69 -8.15 -13.55
N ARG A 62 5.46 -8.45 -13.99
CA ARG A 62 5.16 -9.70 -14.70
C ARG A 62 5.95 -9.84 -16.00
N ALA A 63 6.11 -8.76 -16.76
CA ALA A 63 6.91 -8.75 -17.99
C ALA A 63 8.41 -9.03 -17.75
N GLU A 64 8.91 -8.70 -16.56
CA GLU A 64 10.29 -8.96 -16.13
C GLU A 64 10.44 -10.34 -15.44
N GLY A 65 9.39 -11.17 -15.46
CA GLY A 65 9.39 -12.53 -14.89
C GLY A 65 9.19 -12.56 -13.38
N GLU A 66 8.81 -11.44 -12.76
CA GLU A 66 8.45 -11.40 -11.35
C GLU A 66 7.02 -11.88 -11.16
N ASP A 67 6.85 -13.12 -10.69
CA ASP A 67 5.55 -13.78 -10.48
C ASP A 67 5.05 -13.75 -9.04
N ALA A 68 5.77 -13.08 -8.11
CA ALA A 68 5.35 -13.00 -6.72
C ALA A 68 3.96 -12.37 -6.54
N PRO A 69 3.20 -12.82 -5.53
CA PRO A 69 1.97 -12.15 -5.13
C PRO A 69 2.16 -10.68 -4.76
N ILE A 70 1.26 -9.83 -5.23
CA ILE A 70 1.27 -8.39 -4.95
C ILE A 70 0.14 -8.05 -3.98
N TYR A 71 0.49 -7.50 -2.82
CA TYR A 71 -0.44 -7.01 -1.81
C TYR A 71 -0.45 -5.48 -1.83
N PHE A 72 -1.56 -4.89 -2.24
CA PHE A 72 -1.78 -3.46 -2.11
C PHE A 72 -2.40 -3.15 -0.75
N VAL A 73 -1.72 -2.36 0.06
CA VAL A 73 -2.22 -1.86 1.35
C VAL A 73 -3.02 -0.58 1.08
N SER A 74 -4.24 -0.50 1.61
CA SER A 74 -5.13 0.64 1.35
C SER A 74 -4.49 1.97 1.73
N LEU A 75 -4.82 3.00 0.95
CA LEU A 75 -4.54 4.39 1.29
C LEU A 75 -5.27 4.75 2.58
N ARG A 76 -4.64 5.58 3.39
CA ARG A 76 -5.14 5.92 4.73
C ARG A 76 -5.47 7.41 4.84
N PRO A 77 -6.52 7.78 5.60
CA PRO A 77 -6.81 9.18 5.89
C PRO A 77 -5.73 9.75 6.81
N ALA A 78 -5.25 10.96 6.52
CA ALA A 78 -4.26 11.64 7.36
C ALA A 78 -4.78 13.02 7.79
N PRO A 79 -4.65 13.43 9.07
CA PRO A 79 -5.22 14.69 9.55
C PRO A 79 -4.76 15.92 8.75
N ALA A 80 -3.49 15.97 8.36
CA ALA A 80 -2.95 17.11 7.61
C ALA A 80 -3.38 17.15 6.13
N ARG A 81 -4.12 16.14 5.66
CA ARG A 81 -4.64 15.99 4.29
C ARG A 81 -6.05 15.40 4.30
N GLU A 82 -6.86 15.74 5.30
CA GLU A 82 -8.21 15.20 5.46
C GLU A 82 -9.06 15.40 4.20
N GLU A 83 -8.90 16.54 3.53
CA GLU A 83 -9.63 16.86 2.30
C GLU A 83 -9.32 15.92 1.12
N ARG A 84 -8.23 15.15 1.19
CA ARG A 84 -7.85 14.14 0.19
C ARG A 84 -8.52 12.80 0.42
N TRP A 85 -9.10 12.58 1.59
CA TRP A 85 -9.61 11.26 1.97
C TRP A 85 -10.70 10.76 1.03
N TYR A 86 -11.55 11.63 0.49
CA TYR A 86 -12.57 11.23 -0.48
C TYR A 86 -11.96 10.64 -1.77
N GLY A 87 -10.91 11.28 -2.30
CA GLY A 87 -10.21 10.76 -3.48
C GLY A 87 -9.47 9.46 -3.18
N GLN A 88 -8.86 9.35 -2.00
CA GLN A 88 -8.17 8.15 -1.54
C GLN A 88 -9.13 6.96 -1.36
N GLN A 89 -10.34 7.19 -0.82
CA GLN A 89 -11.39 6.17 -0.76
C GLN A 89 -11.80 5.67 -2.14
N ARG A 90 -11.95 6.58 -3.11
CA ARG A 90 -12.22 6.20 -4.50
C ARG A 90 -11.09 5.35 -5.08
N ALA A 91 -9.83 5.72 -4.86
CA ALA A 91 -8.68 4.94 -5.32
C ALA A 91 -8.65 3.55 -4.66
N ASN A 92 -8.90 3.48 -3.35
CA ASN A 92 -9.02 2.22 -2.62
C ASN A 92 -10.10 1.31 -3.23
N ALA A 93 -11.29 1.85 -3.51
CA ALA A 93 -12.38 1.09 -4.11
C ALA A 93 -12.02 0.57 -5.52
N LEU A 94 -11.42 1.43 -6.34
CA LEU A 94 -10.96 1.07 -7.68
C LEU A 94 -9.90 -0.03 -7.67
N ILE A 95 -8.91 0.07 -6.78
CA ILE A 95 -7.85 -0.94 -6.66
C ILE A 95 -8.41 -2.24 -6.09
N ALA A 96 -9.26 -2.18 -5.06
CA ALA A 96 -9.88 -3.36 -4.48
C ALA A 96 -10.76 -4.12 -5.49
N ASP A 97 -11.45 -3.40 -6.36
CA ASP A 97 -12.23 -4.01 -7.45
C ASP A 97 -11.33 -4.62 -8.52
N TYR A 98 -10.28 -3.89 -8.94
CA TYR A 98 -9.30 -4.37 -9.91
C TYR A 98 -8.64 -5.67 -9.46
N VAL A 99 -8.08 -5.72 -8.24
CA VAL A 99 -7.35 -6.92 -7.78
C VAL A 99 -8.26 -8.12 -7.56
N ARG A 100 -9.58 -7.94 -7.40
CA ARG A 100 -10.53 -9.06 -7.28
C ARG A 100 -10.58 -9.91 -8.55
N GLY A 101 -10.33 -9.29 -9.71
CA GLY A 101 -10.29 -9.97 -11.00
C GLY A 101 -8.91 -10.53 -11.38
N GLU A 102 -7.87 -10.22 -10.61
CA GLU A 102 -6.48 -10.52 -10.95
C GLU A 102 -5.92 -11.68 -10.14
N LYS A 103 -5.10 -12.51 -10.78
CA LYS A 103 -4.44 -13.64 -10.11
C LYS A 103 -3.24 -13.14 -9.31
N GLU A 104 -3.03 -13.71 -8.12
CA GLU A 104 -1.91 -13.37 -7.23
C GLU A 104 -1.86 -11.87 -6.88
N MET A 105 -3.00 -11.18 -6.86
CA MET A 105 -3.12 -9.80 -6.40
C MET A 105 -4.15 -9.70 -5.29
N TYR A 106 -3.84 -8.89 -4.27
CA TYR A 106 -4.63 -8.83 -3.05
C TYR A 106 -4.70 -7.41 -2.52
N PHE A 107 -5.85 -7.05 -1.94
CA PHE A 107 -6.06 -5.79 -1.25
C PHE A 107 -6.11 -6.02 0.25
N ILE A 108 -5.38 -5.21 1.02
CA ILE A 108 -5.39 -5.21 2.48
C ILE A 108 -5.95 -3.88 2.95
N ASP A 109 -7.17 -3.87 3.50
CA ASP A 109 -7.71 -2.65 4.10
C ASP A 109 -7.14 -2.42 5.50
N VAL A 110 -6.43 -1.31 5.67
CA VAL A 110 -5.97 -0.79 6.96
C VAL A 110 -6.63 0.54 7.31
N SER A 111 -7.39 1.13 6.38
CA SER A 111 -7.95 2.49 6.49
C SER A 111 -9.05 2.57 7.54
N SER A 112 -9.86 1.52 7.67
CA SER A 112 -10.87 1.38 8.70
C SER A 112 -10.31 1.50 10.12
N ALA A 113 -9.10 0.99 10.36
CA ALA A 113 -8.44 1.08 11.67
C ALA A 113 -7.92 2.49 12.01
N MET A 114 -7.90 3.39 11.02
CA MET A 114 -7.46 4.79 11.16
C MET A 114 -8.59 5.72 11.58
N LEU A 115 -9.83 5.22 11.63
CA LEU A 115 -11.02 5.97 12.00
C LEU A 115 -11.50 5.57 13.40
N ASP A 116 -12.10 6.51 14.12
CA ASP A 116 -12.83 6.23 15.37
C ASP A 116 -14.24 5.70 15.08
N ASP A 117 -14.99 5.33 16.12
CA ASP A 117 -16.36 4.81 16.00
C ASP A 117 -17.36 5.82 15.39
N LYS A 118 -16.97 7.10 15.27
CA LYS A 118 -17.76 8.18 14.66
C LYS A 118 -17.30 8.48 13.23
N GLY A 119 -16.27 7.80 12.73
CA GLY A 119 -15.70 8.02 11.40
C GLY A 119 -14.69 9.18 11.34
N ASN A 120 -14.25 9.74 12.47
CA ASN A 120 -13.21 10.77 12.47
C ASN A 120 -11.82 10.14 12.40
N ILE A 121 -10.87 10.87 11.83
CA ILE A 121 -9.47 10.42 11.79
C ILE A 121 -8.92 10.35 13.21
N ARG A 122 -8.25 9.25 13.54
CA ARG A 122 -7.56 9.06 14.82
C ARG A 122 -6.22 9.80 14.82
N ASP A 123 -6.23 11.05 15.23
CA ASP A 123 -5.04 11.91 15.30
C ASP A 123 -3.91 11.32 16.15
N ASP A 124 -4.25 10.51 17.17
CA ASP A 124 -3.29 9.89 18.07
C ASP A 124 -2.42 8.80 17.41
N LEU A 125 -2.72 8.42 16.17
CA LEU A 125 -1.92 7.51 15.34
C LEU A 125 -0.80 8.20 14.55
N TYR A 126 -0.81 9.54 14.53
CA TYR A 126 0.10 10.35 13.73
C TYR A 126 1.14 11.07 14.58
N ARG A 127 2.24 11.47 13.95
CA ARG A 127 3.20 12.41 14.51
C ARG A 127 2.61 13.81 14.48
N TRP A 128 3.36 14.76 15.05
CA TRP A 128 2.98 16.19 15.08
C TRP A 128 2.71 16.80 13.69
N ASP A 129 3.21 16.18 12.61
CA ASP A 129 2.99 16.60 11.23
C ASP A 129 1.62 16.22 10.67
N GLY A 130 0.84 15.37 11.36
CA GLY A 130 -0.45 14.87 10.89
C GLY A 130 -0.39 14.05 9.60
N LEU A 131 0.80 13.53 9.22
CA LEU A 131 1.02 12.74 8.01
C LEU A 131 1.72 11.42 8.31
N THR A 132 2.77 11.48 9.10
CA THR A 132 3.63 10.32 9.38
C THR A 132 3.03 9.53 10.54
N LEU A 133 2.92 8.21 10.41
CA LEU A 133 2.51 7.37 11.54
C LEU A 133 3.52 7.44 12.67
N ASN A 134 3.01 7.47 13.89
CA ASN A 134 3.81 7.23 15.09
C ASN A 134 3.82 5.74 15.45
N GLY A 135 4.41 5.38 16.60
CA GLY A 135 4.45 3.99 17.08
C GLY A 135 3.07 3.34 17.18
N LYS A 136 2.08 4.04 17.75
CA LYS A 136 0.68 3.56 17.85
C LYS A 136 0.05 3.34 16.48
N GLY A 137 0.33 4.22 15.53
CA GLY A 137 -0.10 4.07 14.14
C GLY A 137 0.38 2.76 13.54
N TYR A 138 1.67 2.45 13.67
CA TYR A 138 2.22 1.18 13.19
C TYR A 138 1.73 -0.03 13.98
N GLU A 139 1.55 0.09 15.30
CA GLU A 139 0.94 -0.96 16.14
C GLU A 139 -0.52 -1.24 15.78
N THR A 140 -1.22 -0.25 15.23
CA THR A 140 -2.62 -0.38 14.78
C THR A 140 -2.71 -1.13 13.45
N ILE A 141 -1.93 -0.74 12.44
CA ILE A 141 -2.03 -1.34 11.08
C ILE A 141 -1.17 -2.59 10.89
N GLY A 142 -0.06 -2.71 11.63
CA GLY A 142 0.90 -3.78 11.50
C GLY A 142 0.30 -5.18 11.70
N PRO A 143 -0.53 -5.42 12.74
CA PRO A 143 -1.22 -6.69 12.95
C PRO A 143 -2.14 -7.09 11.79
N ILE A 144 -2.82 -6.13 11.15
CA ILE A 144 -3.74 -6.38 10.03
C ILE A 144 -2.96 -6.94 8.83
N ILE A 145 -1.88 -6.26 8.45
CA ILE A 145 -1.01 -6.68 7.34
C ILE A 145 -0.35 -8.02 7.67
N ARG A 146 0.19 -8.15 8.89
CA ARG A 146 0.85 -9.37 9.37
C ARG A 146 -0.10 -10.56 9.31
N GLN A 147 -1.32 -10.43 9.82
CA GLN A 147 -2.29 -11.51 9.83
C GLN A 147 -2.60 -11.97 8.41
N ARG A 148 -2.79 -11.04 7.47
CA ARG A 148 -2.99 -11.41 6.05
C ARG A 148 -1.83 -12.15 5.43
N LEU A 149 -0.61 -11.77 5.74
CA LEU A 149 0.56 -12.50 5.24
C LEU A 149 0.70 -13.89 5.90
N ILE A 150 0.36 -14.02 7.19
CA ILE A 150 0.35 -15.32 7.88
C ILE A 150 -0.71 -16.25 7.26
N ASP A 151 -1.93 -15.75 7.03
CA ASP A 151 -3.03 -16.50 6.40
C ASP A 151 -2.62 -17.00 5.00
N ALA A 152 -1.80 -16.21 4.29
CA ALA A 152 -1.23 -16.56 2.99
C ALA A 152 0.00 -17.49 3.08
N GLY A 153 0.39 -17.94 4.27
CA GLY A 153 1.50 -18.88 4.49
C GLY A 153 2.87 -18.25 4.71
N TYR A 154 2.98 -16.92 4.82
CA TYR A 154 4.21 -16.22 5.16
C TYR A 154 4.37 -16.11 6.69
N GLY A 155 4.68 -17.24 7.33
CA GLY A 155 4.82 -17.28 8.79
C GLY A 155 5.42 -18.57 9.34
N ALA A 156 5.34 -19.67 8.59
CA ALA A 156 6.12 -20.86 8.91
C ALA A 156 7.62 -20.56 8.72
N LEU A 157 8.39 -20.73 9.80
CA LEU A 157 9.84 -20.85 9.69
C LEU A 157 10.13 -21.93 8.64
N ARG A 158 11.02 -21.65 7.68
CA ARG A 158 11.58 -22.72 6.84
C ARG A 158 12.02 -23.85 7.77
N PRO A 159 11.66 -25.13 7.52
CA PRO A 159 12.45 -26.22 8.07
C PRO A 159 13.89 -25.92 7.65
N SER A 160 14.81 -25.88 8.62
CA SER A 160 16.23 -25.80 8.32
C SER A 160 16.55 -26.91 7.32
N ARG A 161 17.02 -26.53 6.13
CA ARG A 161 17.69 -27.48 5.24
C ARG A 161 19.03 -27.86 5.85
#